data_AF-A0A3D5JZP2-F1
#
_entry.id   AF-A0A3D5JZP2-F1
#
_cell.length_a   1.000
_cell.length_b   1.000
_cell.length_c   1.000
_cell.angle_alpha   90.00
_cell.angle_beta   90.00
_cell.angle_gamma   90.00
#
_symmetry.space_group_name_H-M   'P 1'
#
loop_
_entity.id
_entity.type
_entity.pdbx_description
1 polymer ?
#
loop_
_entity_poly.entity_id
_entity_poly.type
_entity_poly.pdbx_seq_one_letter_code
_entity_poly.pdbx_strand_id
1 'polypeptide(L)'
;MLGKIKLLAGIVAFVSLLVMSLTAFSGRLISNELMTGYALMIHVGTAPVFLVSAVFLLVTWAHQCRLTDAERAELVAHLCFQHVKTKDSLLLIKLTFWGAMFLIVPACLSIVAVMFTIFGTHGQEVLVGIHQYTGLGLVLLTSFHVYLIIRRHFK
;
A
#
# COMPACT_ATOMS: atom_id res chain seq x y z
N MET A 1 -16.28 14.30 14.66
CA MET A 1 -14.84 14.30 15.01
C MET A 1 -14.08 13.13 14.37
N LEU A 2 -14.55 11.88 14.54
CA LEU A 2 -13.88 10.69 14.01
C LEU A 2 -13.64 10.72 12.48
N GLY A 3 -14.59 11.20 11.68
CA GLY A 3 -14.41 11.29 10.21
C GLY A 3 -13.23 12.19 9.79
N LYS A 4 -13.04 13.34 10.47
CA LYS A 4 -11.92 14.25 10.20
C LYS A 4 -10.57 13.61 10.55
N ILE A 5 -10.52 12.85 11.64
CA ILE A 5 -9.32 12.12 12.07
C ILE A 5 -8.96 11.02 11.06
N LYS A 6 -9.94 10.25 10.57
CA LYS A 6 -9.71 9.24 9.52
C LYS A 6 -9.17 9.86 8.23
N LEU A 7 -9.73 11.01 7.83
CA LEU A 7 -9.24 11.75 6.66
C LEU A 7 -7.78 12.21 6.86
N LEU A 8 -7.48 12.81 8.02
CA LEU A 8 -6.12 13.24 8.35
C LEU A 8 -5.14 12.06 8.33
N ALA A 9 -5.49 10.92 8.94
CA ALA A 9 -4.67 9.72 8.90
C ALA A 9 -4.47 9.19 7.47
N GLY A 10 -5.50 9.27 6.62
CA GLY A 10 -5.42 8.96 5.20
C GLY A 10 -4.40 9.82 4.44
N ILE A 11 -4.46 11.14 4.67
CA ILE A 11 -3.53 12.10 4.07
C ILE A 11 -2.11 11.84 4.57
N VAL A 12 -1.92 11.66 5.88
CA VAL A 12 -0.60 11.37 6.47
C VAL A 12 -0.03 10.08 5.90
N ALA A 13 -0.81 8.99 5.85
CA ALA A 13 -0.38 7.73 5.26
C ALA A 13 0.04 7.90 3.79
N PHE A 14 -0.76 8.60 2.99
CA PHE A 14 -0.45 8.82 1.57
C PHE A 14 0.81 9.67 1.38
N VAL A 15 0.95 10.77 2.12
CA VAL A 15 2.13 11.65 2.05
C VAL A 15 3.38 10.91 2.52
N SER A 16 3.31 10.18 3.63
CA SER A 16 4.43 9.36 4.12
C SER A 16 4.84 8.30 3.11
N LEU A 17 3.88 7.62 2.47
CA LEU A 17 4.15 6.66 1.40
C LEU A 17 4.83 7.33 0.21
N LEU A 18 4.36 8.52 -0.20
CA LEU A 18 4.95 9.29 -1.28
C LEU A 18 6.40 9.68 -0.97
N VAL A 19 6.67 10.20 0.23
CA VAL A 19 8.03 10.55 0.68
C VAL A 19 8.94 9.33 0.63
N MET A 20 8.52 8.20 1.19
CA MET A 20 9.31 6.96 1.17
C MET A 20 9.55 6.44 -0.24
N SER A 21 8.58 6.58 -1.14
CA SER A 21 8.70 6.17 -2.53
C SER A 21 9.73 7.02 -3.26
N LEU A 22 9.66 8.34 -3.09
CA LEU A 22 10.60 9.27 -3.70
C LEU A 22 12.01 9.02 -3.18
N THR A 23 12.22 8.80 -1.88
CA THR A 23 13.54 8.49 -1.35
C THR A 23 14.06 7.12 -1.80
N ALA A 24 13.21 6.10 -1.88
CA ALA A 24 13.61 4.75 -2.31
C ALA A 24 13.94 4.66 -3.80
N PHE A 25 13.17 5.34 -4.64
CA PHE A 25 13.29 5.19 -6.10
C PHE A 25 14.16 6.27 -6.74
N SER A 26 14.36 7.44 -6.13
CA SER A 26 15.19 8.51 -6.72
C SER A 26 16.62 8.06 -7.04
N GLY A 27 17.34 7.48 -6.08
CA GLY A 27 18.72 7.01 -6.29
C GLY A 27 18.81 5.88 -7.32
N ARG A 28 17.83 4.97 -7.31
CA ARG A 28 17.78 3.84 -8.25
C ARG A 28 17.43 4.25 -9.68
N LEU A 29 16.52 5.22 -9.85
CA LEU A 29 16.10 5.73 -11.17
C LEU A 29 17.14 6.64 -11.81
N ILE A 30 17.85 7.44 -11.02
CA ILE A 30 18.80 8.44 -11.52
C ILE A 30 20.19 7.85 -11.74
N SER A 31 20.69 7.07 -10.77
CA SER A 31 22.09 6.63 -10.76
C SER A 31 22.26 5.11 -10.69
N ASN A 32 21.17 4.34 -10.63
CA ASN A 32 21.19 2.89 -10.34
C ASN A 32 21.96 2.56 -9.04
N GLU A 33 22.02 3.51 -8.11
CA GLU A 33 22.72 3.37 -6.84
C GLU A 33 21.76 2.91 -5.73
N LEU A 34 22.32 2.23 -4.73
CA LEU A 34 21.60 1.91 -3.50
C LEU A 34 21.32 3.19 -2.71
N MET A 35 20.21 3.19 -1.97
CA MET A 35 19.81 4.34 -1.15
C MET A 35 20.78 4.52 0.03
N THR A 36 21.45 5.67 0.11
CA THR A 36 22.43 6.00 1.16
C THR A 36 22.18 7.39 1.77
N GLY A 37 22.88 7.71 2.86
CA GLY A 37 22.92 9.04 3.46
C GLY A 37 21.54 9.56 3.91
N TYR A 38 21.24 10.83 3.62
CA TYR A 38 20.00 11.48 4.04
C TYR A 38 18.73 10.83 3.47
N ALA A 39 18.78 10.29 2.25
CA ALA A 39 17.62 9.61 1.66
C ALA A 39 17.22 8.38 2.48
N LEU A 40 18.21 7.59 2.91
CA LEU A 40 17.99 6.44 3.80
C LEU A 40 17.44 6.88 5.15
N MET A 41 18.01 7.93 5.75
CA MET A 41 17.53 8.46 7.04
C MET A 41 16.08 8.91 6.97
N ILE A 42 15.70 9.65 5.92
CA ILE A 42 14.31 10.10 5.71
C ILE A 42 13.39 8.91 5.47
N HIS A 43 13.80 7.94 4.64
CA HIS A 43 13.00 6.75 4.35
C HIS A 43 12.68 5.97 5.62
N VAL A 44 13.71 5.60 6.38
CA VAL A 44 13.58 4.82 7.61
C VAL A 44 12.84 5.62 8.69
N GLY A 45 13.12 6.92 8.82
CA GLY A 45 12.44 7.78 9.79
C GLY A 45 10.95 7.99 9.48
N THR A 46 10.56 7.95 8.20
CA THR A 46 9.15 8.11 7.77
C THR A 46 8.36 6.81 7.88
N ALA A 47 9.01 5.65 7.80
CA ALA A 47 8.34 4.35 7.81
C ALA A 47 7.44 4.09 9.04
N PRO A 48 7.84 4.41 10.29
CA PRO A 48 6.96 4.28 11.45
C PRO A 48 5.69 5.14 11.36
N VAL A 49 5.82 6.37 10.84
CA VAL A 49 4.68 7.30 10.69
C VAL A 49 3.66 6.74 9.70
N PHE A 50 4.14 6.20 8.58
CA PHE A 50 3.32 5.49 7.61
C PHE A 50 2.64 4.27 8.26
N LEU A 51 3.40 3.42 8.94
CA LEU A 51 2.90 2.17 9.52
C LEU A 51 1.80 2.43 10.57
N VAL A 52 2.02 3.36 11.49
CA VAL A 52 1.02 3.72 12.52
C VAL A 52 -0.25 4.25 11.87
N SER A 53 -0.11 5.13 10.87
CA SER A 53 -1.26 5.69 10.14
C SER A 53 -2.02 4.60 9.36
N ALA A 54 -1.32 3.69 8.71
CA ALA A 54 -1.92 2.59 7.97
C ALA A 54 -2.65 1.60 8.88
N VAL A 55 -2.08 1.25 10.03
CA VAL A 55 -2.74 0.40 11.04
C VAL A 55 -4.00 1.07 11.58
N PHE A 56 -3.95 2.37 11.86
CA PHE A 56 -5.13 3.13 12.28
C PHE A 56 -6.24 3.09 11.21
N LEU A 57 -5.89 3.29 9.94
CA LEU A 57 -6.84 3.19 8.83
C LEU A 57 -7.40 1.78 8.67
N LEU A 58 -6.54 0.75 8.79
CA LEU A 58 -6.96 -0.65 8.75
C LEU A 58 -8.06 -0.90 9.80
N VAL A 59 -7.80 -0.57 11.06
CA VAL A 59 -8.75 -0.80 12.15
C VAL A 59 -10.04 0.02 11.94
N THR A 60 -9.93 1.27 11.49
CA THR A 60 -11.08 2.18 11.41
C THR A 60 -11.92 2.06 10.13
N TRP A 61 -11.36 1.49 9.05
CA TRP A 61 -12.03 1.30 7.76
C TRP A 61 -12.28 -0.15 7.38
N ALA A 62 -11.67 -1.14 8.04
CA ALA A 62 -11.85 -2.57 7.72
C ALA A 62 -13.34 -2.98 7.65
N HIS A 63 -14.16 -2.51 8.61
CA HIS A 63 -15.59 -2.82 8.61
C HIS A 63 -16.31 -2.25 7.39
N GLN A 64 -15.99 -1.02 6.98
CA GLN A 64 -16.59 -0.35 5.81
C GLN A 64 -16.12 -0.97 4.50
N CYS A 65 -14.89 -1.49 4.49
CA CYS A 65 -14.30 -2.19 3.36
C CYS A 65 -14.61 -3.70 3.35
N ARG A 66 -15.50 -4.20 4.22
CA ARG A 66 -15.90 -5.61 4.19
C ARG A 66 -16.59 -5.92 2.86
N LEU A 67 -16.13 -6.97 2.19
CA LEU A 67 -16.75 -7.49 0.98
C LEU A 67 -18.12 -8.10 1.33
N THR A 68 -19.18 -7.60 0.71
CA THR A 68 -20.54 -8.13 0.84
C THR A 68 -20.72 -9.36 -0.05
N ASP A 69 -21.79 -10.14 0.17
CA ASP A 69 -22.06 -11.32 -0.66
C ASP A 69 -22.29 -10.97 -2.13
N ALA A 70 -22.93 -9.83 -2.39
CA ALA A 70 -23.11 -9.31 -3.74
C ALA A 70 -21.77 -8.97 -4.43
N GLU A 71 -20.84 -8.31 -3.70
CA GLU A 71 -19.50 -7.99 -4.21
C GLU A 71 -18.63 -9.25 -4.39
N ARG A 72 -18.81 -10.27 -3.54
CA ARG A 72 -18.15 -11.57 -3.72
C ARG A 72 -18.66 -12.28 -4.96
N ALA A 73 -19.97 -12.29 -5.18
CA ALA A 73 -20.57 -12.86 -6.38
C ALA A 73 -20.12 -12.11 -7.64
N GLU A 74 -20.07 -10.78 -7.59
CA GLU A 74 -19.51 -9.94 -8.67
C GLU A 74 -18.04 -10.29 -8.95
N LEU A 75 -17.21 -10.44 -7.91
CA LEU A 75 -15.80 -10.83 -8.06
C LEU A 75 -15.66 -12.19 -8.75
N VAL A 76 -16.44 -13.18 -8.31
CA VAL A 76 -16.43 -14.53 -8.92
C VAL A 76 -16.87 -14.46 -10.38
N ALA A 77 -17.95 -13.73 -10.68
CA ALA A 77 -18.43 -13.56 -12.05
C ALA A 77 -17.36 -12.90 -12.95
N HIS A 78 -16.64 -11.88 -12.46
CA HIS A 78 -15.52 -11.28 -13.20
C HIS A 78 -14.36 -12.26 -13.42
N LEU A 79 -14.00 -13.07 -12.42
CA LEU A 79 -12.98 -14.11 -12.58
C LEU A 79 -13.38 -15.20 -13.57
N CYS A 80 -14.68 -15.46 -13.71
CA CYS A 80 -15.25 -16.35 -14.71
C CYS A 80 -15.55 -15.66 -16.06
N PHE A 81 -15.06 -14.42 -16.27
CA PHE A 81 -15.27 -13.62 -17.49
C PHE A 81 -16.74 -13.41 -17.87
N GLN A 82 -17.64 -13.42 -16.89
CA GLN A 82 -19.06 -13.17 -17.11
C GLN A 82 -19.35 -11.66 -17.15
N HIS A 83 -20.30 -11.27 -17.99
CA HIS A 83 -20.72 -9.86 -18.09
C HIS A 83 -21.58 -9.49 -16.87
N VAL A 84 -21.01 -8.69 -15.97
CA VAL A 84 -21.72 -8.14 -14.82
C VAL A 84 -22.13 -6.69 -15.10
N LYS A 85 -23.42 -6.38 -14.95
CA LYS A 85 -23.95 -5.03 -15.16
C LYS A 85 -23.94 -4.27 -13.83
N THR A 86 -22.80 -3.70 -13.44
CA THR A 86 -22.67 -2.96 -12.17
C THR A 86 -22.51 -1.46 -12.41
N LYS A 87 -23.57 -0.70 -12.12
CA LYS A 87 -23.57 0.75 -12.34
C LYS A 87 -22.79 1.52 -11.25
N ASP A 88 -22.63 0.96 -10.04
CA ASP A 88 -22.03 1.67 -8.89
C ASP A 88 -21.19 0.79 -7.93
N SER A 89 -20.60 -0.30 -8.43
CA SER A 89 -19.89 -1.25 -7.57
C SER A 89 -18.72 -0.60 -6.80
N LEU A 90 -18.65 -0.90 -5.50
CA LEU A 90 -17.55 -0.55 -4.60
C LEU A 90 -16.44 -1.60 -4.59
N LEU A 91 -16.62 -2.70 -5.35
CA LEU A 91 -15.72 -3.86 -5.31
C LEU A 91 -14.26 -3.44 -5.51
N LEU A 92 -13.97 -2.65 -6.55
CA LEU A 92 -12.59 -2.26 -6.87
C LEU A 92 -11.95 -1.37 -5.79
N ILE A 93 -12.72 -0.48 -5.16
CA ILE A 93 -12.25 0.35 -4.04
C ILE A 93 -11.92 -0.53 -2.83
N LYS A 94 -12.75 -1.53 -2.53
CA LYS A 94 -12.51 -2.47 -1.42
C LYS A 94 -11.33 -3.39 -1.70
N LEU A 95 -11.19 -3.88 -2.93
CA LEU A 95 -10.05 -4.74 -3.32
C LEU A 95 -8.72 -3.98 -3.25
N THR A 96 -8.69 -2.73 -3.73
CA THR A 96 -7.49 -1.90 -3.64
C THR A 96 -7.12 -1.59 -2.19
N PHE A 97 -8.09 -1.34 -1.31
CA PHE A 97 -7.85 -1.21 0.12
C PHE A 97 -7.22 -2.48 0.71
N TRP A 98 -7.85 -3.64 0.54
CA TRP A 98 -7.36 -4.89 1.12
C TRP A 98 -6.02 -5.32 0.52
N GLY A 99 -5.82 -5.15 -0.77
CA GLY A 99 -4.53 -5.44 -1.41
C GLY A 99 -3.42 -4.52 -0.88
N ALA A 100 -3.71 -3.24 -0.60
CA ALA A 100 -2.71 -2.34 -0.03
C ALA A 100 -2.35 -2.77 1.39
N MET A 101 -3.35 -3.06 2.22
CA MET A 101 -3.15 -3.56 3.59
C MET A 101 -2.39 -4.89 3.61
N PHE A 102 -2.67 -5.78 2.66
CA PHE A 102 -1.95 -7.04 2.49
C PHE A 102 -0.48 -6.81 2.12
N LEU A 103 -0.19 -5.90 1.17
CA LEU A 103 1.17 -5.62 0.70
C LEU A 103 2.07 -4.94 1.75
N ILE A 104 1.48 -4.23 2.72
CA ILE A 104 2.25 -3.66 3.85
C ILE A 104 2.96 -4.77 4.64
N VAL A 105 2.32 -5.93 4.83
CA VAL A 105 2.87 -7.03 5.63
C VAL A 105 4.20 -7.55 5.09
N PRO A 106 4.30 -8.04 3.84
CA PRO A 106 5.56 -8.50 3.29
C PRO A 106 6.56 -7.35 3.09
N ALA A 107 6.11 -6.11 2.83
CA ALA A 107 7.01 -4.96 2.73
C ALA A 107 7.73 -4.67 4.06
N CYS A 108 7.00 -4.69 5.19
CA CYS A 108 7.58 -4.49 6.52
C CYS A 108 8.38 -5.70 6.98
N LEU A 109 7.85 -6.91 6.81
CA LEU A 109 8.51 -8.13 7.30
C LEU A 109 9.85 -8.36 6.59
N SER A 110 9.89 -8.15 5.27
CA SER A 110 11.11 -8.37 4.49
C SER A 110 12.24 -7.43 4.91
N ILE A 111 11.99 -6.13 5.09
CA ILE A 111 13.03 -5.18 5.47
C ILE A 111 13.47 -5.35 6.92
N VAL A 112 12.54 -5.64 7.83
CA VAL A 112 12.87 -5.94 9.23
C VAL A 112 13.75 -7.20 9.30
N ALA A 113 13.44 -8.24 8.52
CA ALA A 113 14.26 -9.45 8.46
C ALA A 113 15.69 -9.17 7.96
N VAL A 114 15.87 -8.25 7.00
CA VAL A 114 17.21 -7.82 6.53
C VAL A 114 18.03 -7.19 7.66
N MET A 115 17.39 -6.44 8.58
CA MET A 115 18.09 -5.75 9.68
C MET A 115 18.75 -6.71 10.69
N PHE A 116 18.24 -7.93 10.84
CA PHE A 116 18.76 -8.90 11.81
C PHE A 116 19.82 -9.86 11.23
N THR A 117 20.16 -9.73 9.94
CA THR A 117 21.17 -10.55 9.24
C THR A 117 21.06 -12.07 9.47
N ILE A 118 19.85 -12.57 9.74
CA ILE A 118 19.58 -13.98 10.07
C ILE A 118 19.80 -14.89 8.84
N PHE A 119 19.65 -14.33 7.64
CA PHE A 119 19.81 -15.01 6.37
C PHE A 119 21.18 -14.71 5.75
N GLY A 120 21.72 -15.69 5.01
CA GLY A 120 22.91 -15.51 4.19
C GLY A 120 22.70 -14.49 3.05
N THR A 121 23.77 -14.18 2.32
CA THR A 121 23.80 -13.12 1.28
C THR A 121 22.64 -13.22 0.28
N HIS A 122 22.43 -14.42 -0.29
CA HIS A 122 21.34 -14.63 -1.24
C HIS A 122 19.96 -14.39 -0.63
N GLY A 123 19.75 -14.78 0.64
CA GLY A 123 18.49 -14.52 1.34
C GLY A 123 18.26 -13.03 1.59
N GLN A 124 19.31 -12.26 1.88
CA GLN A 124 19.22 -10.80 2.01
C GLN A 124 18.85 -10.13 0.69
N GLU A 125 19.45 -10.57 -0.42
CA GLU A 125 19.11 -10.07 -1.76
C GLU A 125 17.63 -10.32 -2.10
N VAL A 126 17.15 -11.54 -1.82
CA VAL A 126 15.73 -11.90 -2.03
C VAL A 126 14.81 -11.03 -1.17
N LEU A 127 15.13 -10.83 0.11
CA LEU A 127 14.31 -10.00 1.01
C LEU A 127 14.29 -8.53 0.57
N VAL A 128 15.42 -7.98 0.13
CA VAL A 128 15.47 -6.62 -0.45
C VAL A 128 14.62 -6.56 -1.71
N GLY A 129 14.69 -7.57 -2.58
CA GLY A 129 13.83 -7.68 -3.76
C GLY A 129 12.34 -7.69 -3.39
N ILE A 130 11.95 -8.51 -2.42
CA ILE A 130 10.57 -8.57 -1.90
C ILE A 130 10.14 -7.19 -1.41
N HIS A 131 10.96 -6.51 -0.58
CA HIS A 131 10.66 -5.17 -0.09
C HIS A 131 10.43 -4.18 -1.22
N GLN A 132 11.30 -4.18 -2.24
CA GLN A 132 11.20 -3.27 -3.39
C GLN A 132 9.94 -3.52 -4.23
N TYR A 133 9.65 -4.77 -4.59
CA TYR A 133 8.49 -5.10 -5.43
C TYR A 133 7.17 -4.91 -4.69
N THR A 134 7.11 -5.29 -3.41
CA THR A 134 5.92 -5.06 -2.58
C THR A 134 5.71 -3.58 -2.31
N GLY A 135 6.79 -2.81 -2.08
CA GLY A 135 6.74 -1.35 -1.99
C GLY A 135 6.21 -0.70 -3.27
N LEU A 136 6.70 -1.10 -4.44
CA LEU A 136 6.18 -0.61 -5.73
C LEU A 136 4.69 -0.94 -5.90
N GLY A 137 4.30 -2.19 -5.63
CA GLY A 137 2.91 -2.61 -5.69
C GLY A 137 2.01 -1.80 -4.74
N LEU A 138 2.49 -1.52 -3.53
CA LEU A 138 1.79 -0.72 -2.53
C LEU A 138 1.54 0.71 -3.03
N VAL A 139 2.54 1.34 -3.65
CA VAL A 139 2.42 2.69 -4.24
C VAL A 139 1.40 2.72 -5.37
N LEU A 140 1.49 1.78 -6.31
CA LEU A 140 0.57 1.69 -7.43
C LEU A 140 -0.87 1.48 -6.95
N LEU A 141 -1.06 0.54 -6.04
CA LEU A 141 -2.39 0.17 -5.56
C LEU A 141 -3.01 1.28 -4.71
N THR A 142 -2.22 1.96 -3.88
CA THR A 142 -2.67 3.13 -3.10
C THR A 142 -3.00 4.31 -4.01
N SER A 143 -2.18 4.59 -5.03
CA SER A 143 -2.46 5.65 -6.01
C SER A 143 -3.76 5.37 -6.76
N PHE A 144 -3.96 4.11 -7.18
CA PHE A 144 -5.19 3.69 -7.82
C PHE A 144 -6.40 3.78 -6.88
N HIS A 145 -6.24 3.39 -5.61
CA HIS A 145 -7.29 3.53 -4.58
C HIS A 145 -7.74 4.98 -4.41
N VAL A 146 -6.78 5.91 -4.26
CA VAL A 146 -7.05 7.35 -4.14
C VAL A 146 -7.75 7.88 -5.39
N TYR A 147 -7.28 7.50 -6.59
CA TYR A 147 -7.92 7.86 -7.85
C TYR A 147 -9.39 7.40 -7.91
N LEU A 148 -9.68 6.16 -7.52
CA LEU A 148 -11.06 5.63 -7.52
C LEU A 148 -11.96 6.37 -6.55
N ILE A 149 -11.47 6.71 -5.35
CA ILE A 149 -12.20 7.51 -4.37
C ILE A 149 -12.53 8.89 -4.94
N ILE A 150 -11.52 9.58 -5.48
CA ILE A 150 -11.69 10.91 -6.09
C ILE A 150 -12.70 10.84 -7.24
N ARG A 151 -12.52 9.90 -8.18
CA ARG A 151 -13.42 9.73 -9.33
C ARG A 151 -14.87 9.49 -8.90
N ARG A 152 -15.10 8.80 -7.78
CA ARG A 152 -16.44 8.55 -7.25
C ARG A 152 -17.06 9.79 -6.60
N HIS A 153 -16.26 10.64 -5.96
CA HIS A 153 -16.75 11.89 -5.38
C HIS A 153 -17.15 12.95 -6.41
N PHE A 154 -16.55 12.92 -7.60
CA PHE A 154 -16.83 13.86 -8.69
C PHE A 154 -17.83 13.35 -9.74
N LYS A 155 -18.36 12.13 -9.58
CA LYS A 155 -19.47 11.60 -10.36
C LYS A 155 -20.78 11.83 -9.62
#